data_AF-A0A357PSB0-F1
#
_entry.id   AF-A0A357PSB0-F1
#
_cell.length_a   1.000
_cell.length_b   1.000
_cell.length_c   1.000
_cell.angle_alpha   90.00
_cell.angle_beta   90.00
_cell.angle_gamma   90.00
#
_symmetry.space_group_name_H-M   'P 1'
#
loop_
_entity.id
_entity.type
_entity.pdbx_description
1 polymer ?
#
loop_
_entity_poly.entity_id
_entity_poly.type
_entity_poly.pdbx_seq_one_letter_code
_entity_poly.pdbx_strand_id
1 'polypeptide(L)'
;MKFTKKIPYALKCAVPTAMMAAATVFGGCQKEENPKHDVELKFGANYCYEISIENIKNKLADPTVNKIYLRTLDDGSLWYNQGDGWVYPDDLREYLEQYVNMAPDRIFGRGNFVFEVGMCSREDSLWFVRRGWTVNRQNQIPQKQR
;
A
#
# COMPACT_ATOMS: atom_id res chain seq x y z
N MET A 1 20.79 46.81 17.58
CA MET A 1 19.34 46.48 17.62
C MET A 1 19.10 45.53 18.78
N LYS A 2 18.13 45.86 19.65
CA LYS A 2 17.73 45.10 20.84
C LYS A 2 16.58 44.17 20.47
N PHE A 3 16.64 42.90 20.86
CA PHE A 3 15.48 42.12 21.32
C PHE A 3 15.96 40.97 22.23
N THR A 4 16.19 41.32 23.50
CA THR A 4 16.09 40.40 24.63
C THR A 4 14.61 40.22 24.98
N LYS A 5 14.14 38.99 25.15
CA LYS A 5 13.21 38.58 26.23
C LYS A 5 12.89 37.08 26.14
N LYS A 6 13.50 36.31 27.05
CA LYS A 6 12.93 35.06 27.56
C LYS A 6 11.67 35.43 28.36
N ILE A 7 10.55 34.76 28.12
CA ILE A 7 9.41 34.80 29.04
C ILE A 7 9.03 33.34 29.36
N PRO A 8 9.17 32.92 30.64
CA PRO A 8 8.74 31.61 31.10
C PRO A 8 7.25 31.66 31.47
N TYR A 9 6.43 30.80 30.88
CA TYR A 9 5.06 30.62 31.37
C TYR A 9 5.05 29.50 32.41
N ALA A 10 4.91 29.92 33.66
CA ALA A 10 4.75 29.10 34.83
C ALA A 10 3.46 28.26 34.73
N LEU A 11 3.62 26.93 34.69
CA LEU A 11 2.58 25.97 35.05
C LEU A 11 2.25 26.15 36.52
N LYS A 12 1.18 26.89 36.83
CA LYS A 12 0.60 26.92 38.18
C LYS A 12 -0.49 25.86 38.28
N CYS A 13 -0.28 24.93 39.20
CA CYS A 13 -1.24 23.94 39.68
C CYS A 13 -2.61 24.57 39.99
N ALA A 14 -3.67 23.92 39.52
CA ALA A 14 -4.96 23.93 40.18
C ALA A 14 -5.59 22.54 40.00
N VAL A 15 -5.33 21.67 40.98
CA VAL A 15 -6.13 20.47 41.23
C VAL A 15 -7.29 20.90 42.12
N PRO A 16 -8.54 20.55 41.77
CA PRO A 16 -9.52 20.17 42.76
C PRO A 16 -9.86 18.69 42.60
N THR A 17 -9.44 17.91 43.58
CA THR A 17 -9.81 16.53 43.86
C THR A 17 -11.28 16.41 44.29
N ALA A 18 -11.84 15.21 44.01
CA ALA A 18 -13.01 14.55 44.62
C ALA A 18 -14.39 14.90 44.02
N MET A 19 -15.33 13.96 43.77
CA MET A 19 -15.40 12.50 43.82
C MET A 19 -16.80 12.18 43.23
N MET A 20 -16.92 11.22 42.32
CA MET A 20 -18.04 10.26 42.35
C MET A 20 -17.71 9.11 41.40
N ALA A 21 -17.59 7.92 41.99
CA ALA A 21 -17.60 6.68 41.28
C ALA A 21 -18.98 6.49 40.63
N ALA A 22 -18.99 6.29 39.32
CA ALA A 22 -20.04 5.54 38.65
C ALA A 22 -19.34 4.44 37.85
N ALA A 23 -19.08 3.32 38.53
CA ALA A 23 -18.90 2.05 37.86
C ALA A 23 -20.24 1.66 37.24
N THR A 24 -20.51 2.07 36.00
CA THR A 24 -21.44 1.33 35.15
C THR A 24 -20.65 0.21 34.49
N VAL A 25 -20.53 -0.88 35.23
CA VAL A 25 -20.24 -2.19 34.66
C VAL A 25 -21.48 -2.59 33.86
N PHE A 26 -21.51 -2.22 32.58
CA PHE A 26 -22.42 -2.82 31.61
C PHE A 26 -21.58 -3.30 30.43
N GLY A 27 -21.47 -4.62 30.34
CA GLY A 27 -20.79 -5.30 29.26
C GLY A 27 -21.43 -4.97 27.91
N GLY A 28 -20.58 -4.63 26.96
CA GLY A 28 -20.81 -4.88 25.55
C GLY A 28 -19.62 -5.69 25.08
N CYS A 29 -19.86 -6.88 24.52
CA CYS A 29 -18.86 -7.82 24.05
C CYS A 29 -17.59 -7.10 23.56
N GLN A 30 -16.46 -7.34 24.23
CA GLN A 30 -15.22 -7.40 23.48
C GLN A 30 -15.42 -8.54 22.49
N LYS A 31 -16.00 -8.24 21.32
CA LYS A 31 -15.67 -9.02 20.14
C LYS A 31 -14.16 -8.92 20.10
N GLU A 32 -13.47 -10.00 20.45
CA GLU A 32 -12.11 -10.21 20.01
C GLU A 32 -12.15 -10.00 18.50
N GLU A 33 -11.90 -8.77 18.08
CA GLU A 33 -11.82 -8.44 16.69
C GLU A 33 -10.54 -9.15 16.26
N ASN A 34 -10.71 -10.31 15.62
CA ASN A 34 -9.60 -11.12 15.16
C ASN A 34 -8.58 -10.17 14.50
N PRO A 35 -7.31 -10.20 14.91
CA PRO A 35 -6.32 -9.27 14.38
C PRO A 35 -6.30 -9.41 12.87
N LYS A 36 -6.73 -8.36 12.17
CA LYS A 36 -6.74 -8.37 10.71
C LYS A 36 -5.31 -8.27 10.22
N HIS A 37 -4.99 -9.02 9.18
CA HIS A 37 -3.68 -9.04 8.56
C HIS A 37 -3.77 -8.56 7.12
N ASP A 38 -2.66 -8.01 6.62
CA ASP A 38 -2.52 -7.67 5.22
C ASP A 38 -1.91 -8.86 4.45
N VAL A 39 -2.34 -9.05 3.21
CA VAL A 39 -1.87 -10.15 2.34
C VAL A 39 -1.14 -9.57 1.15
N GLU A 40 -0.05 -10.21 0.73
CA GLU A 40 0.63 -9.90 -0.52
C GLU A 40 0.37 -11.01 -1.54
N LEU A 41 -0.09 -10.63 -2.73
CA LEU A 41 -0.21 -11.51 -3.89
C LEU A 41 0.87 -11.11 -4.88
N LYS A 42 1.81 -12.01 -5.12
CA LYS A 42 2.96 -11.75 -5.98
C LYS A 42 2.58 -11.98 -7.43
N PHE A 43 3.06 -11.11 -8.30
CA PHE A 43 2.87 -11.29 -9.72
C PHE A 43 4.11 -10.83 -10.51
N GLY A 44 4.34 -11.47 -11.65
CA GLY A 44 5.42 -11.17 -12.58
C GLY A 44 5.12 -11.81 -13.94
N ALA A 45 5.99 -11.59 -14.94
CA ALA A 45 5.76 -12.06 -16.30
C ALA A 45 5.48 -13.57 -16.39
N ASN A 46 6.17 -14.37 -15.57
CA ASN A 46 6.05 -15.82 -15.53
C ASN A 46 5.17 -16.33 -14.36
N TYR A 47 4.54 -15.42 -13.63
CA TYR A 47 3.89 -15.72 -12.36
C TYR A 47 2.62 -14.87 -12.21
N CYS A 48 1.56 -15.21 -12.94
CA CYS A 48 0.29 -14.47 -12.91
C CYS A 48 -0.82 -15.16 -12.10
N TYR A 49 -0.58 -16.37 -11.60
CA TYR A 49 -1.62 -17.21 -10.99
C TYR A 49 -2.08 -16.75 -9.60
N GLU A 50 -1.23 -16.05 -8.85
CA GLU A 50 -1.61 -15.51 -7.53
C GLU A 50 -2.62 -14.35 -7.62
N ILE A 51 -2.67 -13.63 -8.74
CA ILE A 51 -3.58 -12.49 -8.93
C ILE A 51 -4.84 -12.85 -9.72
N SER A 52 -5.26 -14.11 -9.70
CA SER A 52 -6.51 -14.52 -10.33
C SER A 52 -7.73 -13.87 -9.66
N ILE A 53 -8.78 -13.59 -10.45
CA ILE A 53 -10.03 -13.00 -9.97
C ILE A 53 -10.62 -13.80 -8.80
N GLU A 54 -10.57 -15.14 -8.91
CA GLU A 54 -11.10 -16.04 -7.90
C GLU A 54 -10.31 -15.96 -6.58
N ASN A 55 -8.97 -15.96 -6.66
CA ASN A 55 -8.14 -15.85 -5.46
C ASN A 55 -8.36 -14.52 -4.75
N ILE A 56 -8.44 -13.41 -5.49
CA ILE A 56 -8.71 -12.09 -4.92
C ILE A 56 -10.09 -12.05 -4.25
N LYS A 57 -11.13 -12.60 -4.88
CA LYS A 57 -12.47 -12.70 -4.27
C LYS A 57 -12.43 -13.52 -2.97
N ASN A 58 -11.72 -14.64 -2.96
CA ASN A 58 -11.57 -15.48 -1.78
C ASN A 58 -10.87 -14.73 -0.63
N LYS A 59 -9.83 -13.94 -0.93
CA LYS A 59 -9.14 -13.10 0.07
C LYS A 59 -10.00 -11.92 0.54
N LEU A 60 -10.80 -11.31 -0.33
CA LEU A 60 -11.71 -10.22 0.05
C LEU A 60 -12.85 -10.69 0.97
N ALA A 61 -13.31 -11.93 0.76
CA ALA A 61 -14.35 -12.57 1.57
C ALA A 61 -13.85 -13.01 2.96
N ASP A 62 -12.54 -13.17 3.14
CA ASP A 62 -11.94 -13.49 4.43
C ASP A 62 -12.02 -12.28 5.38
N PRO A 63 -12.76 -12.36 6.51
CA PRO A 63 -12.92 -11.25 7.44
C PRO A 63 -11.63 -10.92 8.20
N THR A 64 -10.64 -11.80 8.18
CA THR A 64 -9.33 -11.59 8.80
C THR A 64 -8.36 -10.85 7.88
N VAL A 65 -8.68 -10.68 6.60
CA VAL A 65 -7.86 -9.93 5.65
C VAL A 65 -8.28 -8.45 5.65
N ASN A 66 -7.35 -7.55 5.92
CA ASN A 66 -7.58 -6.11 5.87
C ASN A 66 -7.36 -5.57 4.45
N LYS A 67 -6.10 -5.59 4.00
CA LYS A 67 -5.66 -5.12 2.68
C LYS A 67 -5.00 -6.23 1.87
N ILE A 68 -5.12 -6.11 0.55
CA ILE A 68 -4.45 -6.96 -0.42
C ILE A 68 -3.46 -6.10 -1.20
N TYR A 69 -2.19 -6.48 -1.16
CA TYR A 69 -1.14 -5.84 -1.95
C TYR A 69 -0.81 -6.70 -3.17
N LEU A 70 -1.03 -6.15 -4.36
CA LEU A 70 -0.57 -6.73 -5.61
C LEU A 70 0.90 -6.37 -5.78
N ARG A 71 1.78 -7.33 -5.48
CA ARG A 71 3.23 -7.13 -5.42
C ARG A 71 3.91 -7.59 -6.70
N THR A 72 4.46 -6.65 -7.47
CA THR A 72 5.33 -7.02 -8.60
C THR A 72 6.61 -7.66 -8.05
N LEU A 73 7.02 -8.77 -8.64
CA LEU A 73 8.31 -9.40 -8.35
C LEU A 73 9.45 -8.50 -8.82
N ASP A 74 10.53 -8.48 -8.05
CA ASP A 74 11.80 -7.81 -8.38
C ASP A 74 12.81 -8.86 -8.86
N ASP A 75 12.36 -9.70 -9.79
CA ASP A 75 13.13 -10.79 -10.37
C ASP A 75 13.85 -10.36 -11.66
N GLY A 76 13.84 -9.05 -11.96
CA GLY A 76 14.33 -8.54 -13.23
C GLY A 76 13.47 -8.97 -14.41
N SER A 77 12.32 -9.63 -14.19
CA SER A 77 11.29 -9.72 -15.19
C SER A 77 10.78 -8.30 -15.41
N LEU A 78 11.34 -7.68 -16.43
CA LEU A 78 10.59 -6.71 -17.19
C LEU A 78 9.24 -7.37 -17.49
N TRP A 79 8.14 -6.61 -17.53
CA TRP A 79 6.84 -7.06 -18.04
C TRP A 79 6.88 -7.36 -19.55
N TYR A 80 8.03 -7.85 -20.00
CA TYR A 80 8.58 -7.96 -21.33
C TYR A 80 9.21 -9.34 -21.43
N ASN A 81 8.53 -10.24 -22.12
CA ASN A 81 9.17 -11.38 -22.73
C ASN A 81 9.23 -11.09 -24.24
N GLN A 82 10.42 -10.93 -24.81
CA GLN A 82 10.61 -10.68 -26.25
C GLN A 82 9.94 -11.76 -27.13
N GLY A 83 9.69 -12.95 -26.59
CA GLY A 83 9.20 -14.10 -27.34
C GLY A 83 7.68 -14.25 -27.48
N ASP A 84 6.87 -13.68 -26.57
CA ASP A 84 5.49 -14.16 -26.35
C ASP A 84 4.37 -13.20 -26.76
N GLY A 85 4.68 -12.05 -27.34
CA GLY A 85 3.66 -11.07 -27.72
C GLY A 85 3.31 -10.12 -26.57
N TRP A 86 3.46 -8.86 -26.90
CA TRP A 86 3.41 -7.65 -26.09
C TRP A 86 2.31 -7.56 -25.02
N VAL A 87 2.71 -7.17 -23.81
CA VAL A 87 1.88 -6.41 -22.85
C VAL A 87 2.55 -5.05 -22.73
N TYR A 88 2.04 -4.04 -23.44
CA TYR A 88 2.47 -2.66 -23.27
C TYR A 88 2.08 -2.15 -21.87
N PRO A 89 2.71 -1.08 -21.34
CA PRO A 89 2.29 -0.51 -20.06
C PRO A 89 0.80 -0.15 -19.98
N ASP A 90 0.20 0.19 -21.12
CA ASP A 90 -1.24 0.41 -21.27
C ASP A 90 -2.03 -0.89 -21.01
N ASP A 91 -1.59 -2.00 -21.61
CA ASP A 91 -2.16 -3.34 -21.38
C ASP A 91 -1.96 -3.78 -19.92
N LEU A 92 -0.83 -3.43 -19.30
CA LEU A 92 -0.57 -3.73 -17.89
C LEU A 92 -1.49 -2.93 -16.97
N ARG A 93 -1.73 -1.66 -17.27
CA ARG A 93 -2.70 -0.85 -16.52
C ARG A 93 -4.09 -1.44 -16.64
N GLU A 94 -4.58 -1.71 -17.85
CA GLU A 94 -5.92 -2.29 -18.06
C GLU A 94 -6.04 -3.64 -17.35
N TYR A 95 -5.01 -4.48 -17.47
CA TYR A 95 -4.93 -5.76 -16.79
C TYR A 95 -4.97 -5.61 -15.26
N LEU A 96 -4.32 -4.61 -14.67
CA LEU A 96 -4.35 -4.40 -13.22
C LEU A 96 -5.60 -3.68 -12.73
N GLU A 97 -6.18 -2.82 -13.56
CA GLU A 97 -7.33 -2.00 -13.24
C GLU A 97 -8.55 -2.88 -12.91
N GLN A 98 -8.73 -4.00 -13.61
CA GLN A 98 -9.81 -4.96 -13.31
C GLN A 98 -9.75 -5.48 -11.86
N TYR A 99 -8.56 -5.67 -11.30
CA TYR A 99 -8.37 -6.18 -9.93
C TYR A 99 -8.54 -5.08 -8.90
N VAL A 100 -7.87 -3.95 -9.12
CA VAL A 100 -7.92 -2.80 -8.20
C VAL A 100 -9.35 -2.27 -8.07
N ASN A 101 -10.13 -2.29 -9.14
CA ASN A 101 -11.52 -1.83 -9.11
C ASN A 101 -12.49 -2.78 -8.38
N MET A 102 -12.09 -4.01 -8.02
CA MET A 102 -12.93 -4.90 -7.23
C MET A 102 -13.15 -4.38 -5.80
N ALA A 103 -12.13 -3.75 -5.22
CA ALA A 103 -12.17 -3.16 -3.89
C ALA A 103 -11.09 -2.05 -3.79
N PRO A 104 -11.34 -0.87 -4.38
CA PRO A 104 -10.32 0.18 -4.59
C PRO A 104 -9.74 0.78 -3.29
N ASP A 105 -10.42 0.57 -2.17
CA ASP A 105 -10.08 0.97 -0.82
C ASP A 105 -9.33 -0.12 -0.03
N ARG A 106 -9.29 -1.36 -0.55
CA ARG A 106 -8.62 -2.51 0.08
C ARG A 106 -7.49 -3.11 -0.75
N ILE A 107 -7.47 -2.85 -2.06
CA ILE A 107 -6.48 -3.38 -3.00
C ILE A 107 -5.49 -2.29 -3.40
N PHE A 108 -4.21 -2.55 -3.18
CA PHE A 108 -3.13 -1.60 -3.45
C PHE A 108 -1.99 -2.25 -4.21
N GLY A 109 -1.26 -1.44 -4.96
CA GLY A 109 -0.02 -1.84 -5.58
C GLY A 109 1.15 -1.85 -4.61
N ARG A 110 2.12 -2.74 -4.86
CA ARG A 110 3.40 -2.76 -4.16
C ARG A 110 4.53 -3.23 -5.10
N GLY A 111 5.73 -2.71 -4.87
CA GLY A 111 6.92 -3.05 -5.65
C GLY A 111 7.26 -2.00 -6.70
N ASN A 112 8.29 -2.29 -7.50
CA ASN A 112 8.81 -1.35 -8.49
C ASN A 112 8.68 -1.94 -9.90
N PHE A 113 7.92 -1.28 -10.76
CA PHE A 113 7.94 -1.56 -12.18
C PHE A 113 9.21 -0.99 -12.79
N VAL A 114 9.84 -1.78 -13.66
CA VAL A 114 10.98 -1.37 -14.45
C VAL A 114 10.56 -1.36 -15.91
N PHE A 115 10.59 -0.18 -16.52
CA PHE A 115 10.28 0.03 -17.93
C PHE A 115 11.46 0.69 -18.63
N GLU A 116 11.67 0.40 -19.90
CA GLU A 116 12.64 1.13 -20.70
C GLU A 116 12.21 2.60 -20.90
N VAL A 117 13.18 3.44 -21.25
CA VAL A 117 12.94 4.87 -21.47
C VAL A 117 11.94 5.04 -22.61
N GLY A 118 10.85 5.77 -22.33
CA GLY A 118 9.79 6.03 -23.31
C GLY A 118 8.68 4.97 -23.37
N MET A 119 8.80 3.84 -22.67
CA MET A 119 7.75 2.81 -22.69
C MET A 119 6.54 3.16 -21.84
N CYS A 120 6.74 3.69 -20.63
CA CYS A 120 5.66 4.06 -19.74
C CYS A 120 5.27 5.53 -19.96
N SER A 121 4.02 5.76 -20.35
CA SER A 121 3.48 7.11 -20.48
C SER A 121 3.50 7.83 -19.13
N ARG A 122 3.51 9.17 -19.17
CA ARG A 122 3.40 9.96 -17.93
C ARG A 122 2.10 9.65 -17.19
N GLU A 123 1.01 9.44 -17.90
CA GLU A 123 -0.31 9.20 -17.30
C GLU A 123 -0.34 7.86 -16.56
N ASP A 124 0.20 6.81 -17.15
CA ASP A 124 0.22 5.48 -16.52
C ASP A 124 1.22 5.43 -15.38
N SER A 125 2.37 6.10 -15.51
CA SER A 125 3.32 6.22 -14.40
C SER A 125 2.66 6.86 -13.16
N LEU A 126 1.83 7.88 -13.36
CA LEU A 126 1.08 8.53 -12.29
C LEU A 126 -0.04 7.63 -11.76
N TRP A 127 -0.70 6.87 -12.64
CA TRP A 127 -1.72 5.90 -12.23
C TRP A 127 -1.11 4.81 -11.33
N PHE A 128 0.01 4.21 -11.73
CA PHE A 128 0.71 3.18 -10.94
C PHE A 128 1.11 3.73 -9.57
N VAL A 129 1.69 4.94 -9.53
CA VAL A 129 2.11 5.59 -8.28
C VAL A 129 0.93 5.90 -7.38
N ARG A 130 -0.19 6.39 -7.92
CA ARG A 130 -1.43 6.65 -7.15
C ARG A 130 -2.00 5.38 -6.54
N ARG A 131 -1.82 4.23 -7.20
CA ARG A 131 -2.28 2.93 -6.70
C ARG A 131 -1.29 2.26 -5.74
N GLY A 132 -0.08 2.81 -5.55
CA GLY A 132 0.88 2.36 -4.54
C GLY A 132 2.13 1.68 -5.09
N TRP A 133 2.21 1.42 -6.40
CA TRP A 133 3.44 0.95 -7.02
C TRP A 133 4.47 2.08 -7.14
N THR A 134 5.70 1.68 -7.46
CA THR A 134 6.77 2.59 -7.83
C THR A 134 7.23 2.27 -9.25
N VAL A 135 7.81 3.25 -9.93
CA VAL A 135 8.26 3.10 -11.32
C VAL A 135 9.71 3.58 -11.43
N ASN A 136 10.57 2.76 -12.03
CA ASN A 136 11.96 3.06 -12.36
C ASN A 136 12.82 3.59 -11.19
N ARG A 137 12.61 3.07 -9.97
CA ARG A 137 13.43 3.44 -8.78
C ARG A 137 14.87 2.95 -8.79
N GLN A 138 15.25 2.07 -9.72
CA GLN A 138 16.63 1.59 -9.87
C GLN A 138 17.68 2.72 -10.01
N ASN A 139 17.28 3.90 -10.50
CA ASN A 139 18.17 5.06 -10.64
C ASN A 139 18.28 5.92 -9.36
N GLN A 140 17.56 5.57 -8.29
CA GLN A 140 17.49 6.36 -7.04
C GLN A 140 18.29 5.75 -5.88
N ILE A 141 18.78 4.51 -6.02
CA ILE A 141 19.66 3.88 -5.04
C ILE A 141 21.11 4.09 -5.51
N PRO A 142 21.97 4.79 -4.77
CA PRO A 142 23.38 4.92 -5.13
C PRO A 142 24.01 3.54 -5.26
N GLN A 143 24.67 3.26 -6.39
CA GLN A 143 25.34 1.99 -6.71
C GLN A 143 26.45 1.57 -5.72
N LYS A 144 26.72 2.35 -4.66
CA LYS A 144 27.66 1.97 -3.60
C LYS A 144 26.98 1.04 -2.60
N GLN A 145 26.77 -0.23 -2.97
CA GLN A 145 26.66 -1.41 -2.10
C GLN A 145 26.12 -2.61 -2.90
N ARG A 146 26.75 -2.92 -4.03
CA ARG A 146 26.72 -4.27 -4.60
C ARG A 146 28.13 -4.84 -4.56
#